data_AF-A0A517PTD5-F1
#
_entry.id   AF-A0A517PTD5-F1
#
_cell.length_a   1.000
_cell.length_b   1.000
_cell.length_c   1.000
_cell.angle_alpha   90.00
_cell.angle_beta   90.00
_cell.angle_gamma   90.00
#
_symmetry.space_group_name_H-M   'P 1'
#
loop_
_entity.id
_entity.type
_entity.pdbx_description
1 polymer ?
#
loop_
_entity_poly.entity_id
_entity_poly.type
_entity_poly.pdbx_seq_one_letter_code
_entity_poly.pdbx_strand_id
1 'polypeptide(L)'
;MKDVGWLFVGLIFGAGVAVGLMAWLRQRRTPADTVAPLIVRHFAPLPTSEIVITERVFPLRVRADLQMAIDQLLNSDLKIRHFCGVRDEYHHQEVTLASCMVTNRHHTTLTTPPEYEEVNVGGERPVRVLKMGLWFLEKQGVRFAALLTPVGHFGRFTGMALHVGTPNSPEGTRVAQELFTHLEQAIQRAKSYRGKVLSLQQLEHSYSGESKGISVHQLREVSRDQVILPAKTLELLERNVIQFVKQRERLSQFKQSTKKGILFYGPPGTGKTHTIHFLSNALPAHTTLLISAEQVGMLDEYMTLARLLQPSIVVLEDVDLIARDRRQMNSACEEVLLNKLLNEMDGLKPEAEILFILTTNRPETLEAALASRPGRVDQAIEFPLPDAEGRRKLIQLYSTGVSVGEEEIEEVLKRTSGVSAAFIKELMRRAVQFHIEREGTGEISTEDISNALDEMLISGGSLNLKLLGATGVEPS
;
A
#
# COMPACT_ATOMS: atom_id res chain seq x y z
N MET A 1 -62.15 -38.86 35.89
CA MET A 1 -60.81 -38.33 36.26
C MET A 1 -59.70 -39.35 35.96
N LYS A 2 -59.61 -39.91 34.73
CA LYS A 2 -58.57 -40.90 34.37
C LYS A 2 -57.57 -40.42 33.30
N ASP A 3 -57.76 -39.25 32.70
CA ASP A 3 -56.96 -38.80 31.55
C ASP A 3 -55.86 -37.78 31.86
N VAL A 4 -55.71 -37.34 33.12
CA VAL A 4 -54.68 -36.34 33.48
C VAL A 4 -53.32 -36.99 33.79
N GLY A 5 -53.28 -38.29 34.10
CA GLY A 5 -52.05 -38.99 34.51
C GLY A 5 -51.05 -39.23 33.37
N TRP A 6 -51.51 -39.42 32.13
CA TRP A 6 -50.64 -39.76 31.00
C TRP A 6 -49.91 -38.55 30.41
N LEU A 7 -50.50 -37.36 30.50
CA LEU A 7 -49.88 -36.11 30.03
C LEU A 7 -48.68 -35.70 30.91
N PHE A 8 -48.72 -35.97 32.22
CA PHE A 8 -47.61 -35.65 33.12
C PHE A 8 -46.40 -36.58 32.97
N VAL A 9 -46.63 -37.86 32.66
CA VAL A 9 -45.55 -38.84 32.46
C VAL A 9 -44.79 -38.55 31.15
N GLY A 10 -45.49 -38.15 30.08
CA GLY A 10 -44.87 -37.77 28.80
C GLY A 10 -44.00 -36.51 28.88
N LEU A 11 -44.39 -35.53 29.70
CA LEU A 11 -43.64 -34.27 29.87
C LEU A 11 -42.35 -34.46 30.69
N ILE A 12 -42.37 -35.33 31.70
CA ILE A 12 -41.18 -35.64 32.51
C ILE A 12 -40.18 -36.50 31.72
N PHE A 13 -40.66 -37.48 30.93
CA PHE A 13 -39.78 -38.27 30.07
C PHE A 13 -39.21 -37.45 28.90
N GLY A 14 -40.01 -36.56 28.29
CA GLY A 14 -39.55 -35.66 27.22
C GLY A 14 -38.51 -34.64 27.69
N ALA A 15 -38.67 -34.07 28.89
CA ALA A 15 -37.68 -33.18 29.48
C ALA A 15 -36.40 -33.93 29.91
N GLY A 16 -36.52 -35.14 30.48
CA GLY A 16 -35.37 -35.97 30.86
C GLY A 16 -34.56 -36.44 29.65
N VAL A 17 -35.21 -36.79 28.54
CA VAL A 17 -34.55 -37.16 27.28
C VAL A 17 -33.98 -35.93 26.58
N ALA A 18 -34.63 -34.76 26.59
CA ALA A 18 -34.08 -33.53 25.99
C ALA A 18 -32.89 -32.97 26.81
N VAL A 19 -32.95 -33.00 28.13
CA VAL A 19 -31.82 -32.64 29.02
C VAL A 19 -30.72 -33.69 28.90
N GLY A 20 -31.07 -34.97 28.83
CA GLY A 20 -30.12 -36.06 28.60
C GLY A 20 -29.44 -35.98 27.23
N LEU A 21 -30.17 -35.60 26.17
CA LEU A 21 -29.65 -35.42 24.82
C LEU A 21 -28.84 -34.11 24.69
N MET A 22 -29.27 -33.01 25.32
CA MET A 22 -28.45 -31.79 25.40
C MET A 22 -27.20 -31.98 26.26
N ALA A 23 -27.29 -32.73 27.37
CA ALA A 23 -26.14 -33.09 28.19
C ALA A 23 -25.23 -34.07 27.46
N TRP A 24 -25.76 -35.02 26.70
CA TRP A 24 -25.02 -35.95 25.86
C TRP A 24 -24.38 -35.28 24.63
N LEU A 25 -25.06 -34.32 23.99
CA LEU A 25 -24.52 -33.46 22.94
C LEU A 25 -23.48 -32.47 23.51
N ARG A 26 -23.63 -31.99 24.74
CA ARG A 26 -22.60 -31.23 25.47
C ARG A 26 -21.42 -32.10 25.94
N GLN A 27 -21.64 -33.38 26.25
CA GLN A 27 -20.64 -34.31 26.77
C GLN A 27 -19.80 -34.99 25.68
N ARG A 28 -20.09 -34.76 24.38
CA ARG A 28 -19.22 -35.18 23.26
C ARG A 28 -18.31 -34.06 22.73
N ARG A 29 -17.96 -33.07 23.55
CA ARG A 29 -16.71 -32.33 23.33
C ARG A 29 -15.59 -33.08 24.02
N THR A 30 -14.88 -33.89 23.24
CA THR A 30 -13.72 -34.62 23.75
C THR A 30 -12.66 -33.62 24.22
N PRO A 31 -11.97 -33.86 25.36
CA PRO A 31 -10.77 -33.10 25.74
C PRO A 31 -9.70 -33.07 24.64
N ALA A 32 -9.81 -33.97 23.66
CA ALA A 32 -8.96 -34.11 22.49
C ALA A 32 -8.92 -32.87 21.56
N ASP A 33 -9.95 -32.01 21.60
CA ASP A 33 -10.06 -30.86 20.67
C ASP A 33 -9.57 -29.54 21.30
N THR A 34 -8.94 -29.62 22.48
CA THR A 34 -8.42 -28.45 23.21
C THR A 34 -6.92 -28.32 23.05
N VAL A 35 -6.41 -27.08 23.00
CA VAL A 35 -4.99 -26.81 22.75
C VAL A 35 -4.10 -27.14 23.96
N ALA A 36 -4.57 -26.88 25.19
CA ALA A 36 -3.73 -27.00 26.39
C ALA A 36 -3.12 -28.40 26.61
N PRO A 37 -3.85 -29.53 26.47
CA PRO A 37 -3.26 -30.86 26.58
C PRO A 37 -2.17 -31.14 25.54
N LEU A 38 -2.27 -30.57 24.33
CA LEU A 38 -1.24 -30.70 23.30
C LEU A 38 0.05 -29.98 23.71
N ILE A 39 -0.06 -28.77 24.29
CA ILE A 39 1.08 -28.04 24.84
C ILE A 39 1.75 -28.84 25.95
N VAL A 40 0.98 -29.29 26.95
CA VAL A 40 1.51 -30.08 28.07
C VAL A 40 2.24 -31.33 27.56
N ARG A 41 1.65 -32.06 26.62
CA ARG A 41 2.25 -33.27 26.04
C ARG A 41 3.53 -32.98 25.26
N HIS A 42 3.60 -31.87 24.54
CA HIS A 42 4.79 -31.49 23.76
C HIS A 42 5.99 -31.19 24.66
N PHE A 43 5.78 -30.42 25.72
CA PHE A 43 6.84 -30.01 26.64
C PHE A 43 7.19 -31.05 27.70
N ALA A 44 6.37 -32.11 27.90
CA ALA A 44 6.63 -33.15 28.87
C ALA A 44 8.07 -33.72 28.78
N PRO A 45 8.76 -33.90 29.93
CA PRO A 45 8.25 -33.79 31.31
C PRO A 45 8.27 -32.38 31.93
N LEU A 46 8.62 -31.33 31.18
CA LEU A 46 8.71 -29.96 31.69
C LEU A 46 7.32 -29.42 32.10
N PRO A 47 7.15 -28.84 33.30
CA PRO A 47 5.91 -28.19 33.69
C PRO A 47 5.69 -26.89 32.87
N THR A 48 4.44 -26.53 32.61
CA THR A 48 4.10 -25.32 31.84
C THR A 48 4.56 -24.03 32.50
N SER A 49 4.75 -24.02 33.82
CA SER A 49 5.32 -22.90 34.58
C SER A 49 6.79 -22.63 34.27
N GLU A 50 7.51 -23.59 33.67
CA GLU A 50 8.90 -23.43 33.22
C GLU A 50 9.00 -23.07 31.74
N ILE A 51 7.88 -22.72 31.09
CA ILE A 51 7.90 -22.21 29.71
C ILE A 51 7.98 -20.69 29.74
N VAL A 52 8.97 -20.13 29.05
CA VAL A 52 9.10 -18.70 28.80
C VAL A 52 8.54 -18.39 27.42
N ILE A 53 7.64 -17.41 27.35
CA ILE A 53 7.02 -16.95 26.10
C ILE A 53 7.66 -15.63 25.71
N THR A 54 8.22 -15.56 24.51
CA THR A 54 8.69 -14.32 23.88
C THR A 54 7.76 -13.96 22.74
N GLU A 55 7.42 -12.69 22.61
CA GLU A 55 6.50 -12.18 21.57
C GLU A 55 7.19 -11.12 20.72
N ARG A 56 6.91 -11.14 19.41
CA ARG A 56 7.13 -10.00 18.53
C ARG A 56 5.89 -9.76 17.66
N VAL A 57 5.58 -8.48 17.45
CA VAL A 57 4.49 -8.03 16.59
C VAL A 57 5.07 -7.49 15.30
N PHE A 58 4.51 -7.93 14.17
CA PHE A 58 4.86 -7.49 12.84
C PHE A 58 3.69 -6.69 12.23
N PRO A 59 3.96 -5.64 11.45
CA PRO A 59 2.91 -4.87 10.78
C PRO A 59 2.03 -5.77 9.89
N LEU A 60 0.72 -5.52 9.87
CA LEU A 60 -0.21 -6.33 9.05
C LEU A 60 0.17 -6.31 7.56
N ARG A 61 0.71 -5.18 7.09
CA ARG A 61 1.09 -4.94 5.70
C ARG A 61 2.26 -5.80 5.20
N VAL A 62 3.01 -6.45 6.11
CA VAL A 62 4.13 -7.36 5.75
C VAL A 62 3.77 -8.84 5.87
N ARG A 63 2.49 -9.17 6.08
CA ARG A 63 2.04 -10.54 6.36
C ARG A 63 2.40 -11.56 5.27
N ALA A 64 2.44 -11.15 4.00
CA ALA A 64 2.90 -12.00 2.91
C ALA A 64 4.38 -12.36 3.03
N ASP A 65 5.24 -11.35 3.30
CA ASP A 65 6.67 -11.55 3.53
C ASP A 65 6.94 -12.37 4.80
N LEU A 66 6.16 -12.10 5.87
CA LEU A 66 6.21 -12.87 7.11
C LEU A 66 5.84 -14.35 6.86
N GLN A 67 4.80 -14.62 6.09
CA GLN A 67 4.42 -16.00 5.74
C GLN A 67 5.54 -16.69 4.97
N MET A 68 6.10 -16.05 3.95
CA MET A 68 7.21 -16.61 3.18
C MET A 68 8.44 -16.88 4.05
N ALA A 69 8.73 -15.99 5.01
CA ALA A 69 9.80 -16.17 5.98
C ALA A 69 9.53 -17.37 6.93
N ILE A 70 8.29 -17.52 7.39
CA ILE A 70 7.87 -18.67 8.20
C ILE A 70 8.01 -19.96 7.38
N ASP A 71 7.56 -19.98 6.13
CA ASP A 71 7.65 -21.17 5.26
C ASP A 71 9.11 -21.56 5.01
N GLN A 72 10.00 -20.59 4.79
CA GLN A 72 11.45 -20.85 4.65
C GLN A 72 12.03 -21.45 5.93
N LEU A 73 11.67 -20.88 7.09
CA LEU A 73 12.12 -21.34 8.39
C LEU A 73 11.60 -22.76 8.69
N LEU A 74 10.35 -23.07 8.38
CA LEU A 74 9.78 -24.39 8.57
C LEU A 74 10.38 -25.46 7.65
N ASN A 75 10.92 -25.07 6.50
CA ASN A 75 11.64 -25.95 5.57
C ASN A 75 13.14 -26.11 5.88
N SER A 76 13.62 -25.49 6.97
CA SER A 76 15.04 -25.54 7.39
C SER A 76 15.33 -26.73 8.34
N ASP A 77 16.24 -26.55 9.31
CA ASP A 77 16.64 -27.59 10.28
C ASP A 77 15.61 -27.83 11.41
N LEU A 78 14.38 -27.34 11.23
CA LEU A 78 13.28 -27.47 12.18
C LEU A 78 12.47 -28.74 11.96
N LYS A 79 12.26 -29.50 13.03
CA LYS A 79 11.37 -30.65 13.01
C LYS A 79 9.98 -30.26 13.47
N ILE A 80 9.01 -30.32 12.56
CA ILE A 80 7.59 -30.12 12.87
C ILE A 80 7.05 -31.40 13.52
N ARG A 81 6.68 -31.33 14.80
CA ARG A 81 6.07 -32.45 15.54
C ARG A 81 4.55 -32.46 15.41
N HIS A 82 3.94 -31.28 15.37
CA HIS A 82 2.51 -31.12 15.17
C HIS A 82 2.20 -29.68 14.70
N PHE A 83 1.11 -29.50 13.97
CA PHE A 83 0.61 -28.21 13.52
C PHE A 83 -0.92 -28.24 13.50
N CYS A 84 -1.54 -27.18 14.02
CA CYS A 84 -2.99 -27.00 13.98
C CYS A 84 -3.38 -25.53 13.84
N GLY A 85 -4.57 -25.30 13.31
CA GLY A 85 -5.27 -24.02 13.49
C GLY A 85 -5.72 -23.89 14.94
N VAL A 86 -5.86 -22.65 15.38
CA VAL A 86 -6.32 -22.31 16.72
C VAL A 86 -7.55 -21.44 16.58
N ARG A 87 -8.51 -21.57 17.50
CA ARG A 87 -9.66 -20.65 17.62
C ARG A 87 -10.05 -20.48 19.08
N ASP A 88 -10.34 -19.25 19.48
CA ASP A 88 -11.03 -18.99 20.75
C ASP A 88 -12.55 -18.94 20.52
N GLU A 89 -13.30 -19.50 21.46
CA GLU A 89 -14.75 -19.64 21.38
C GLU A 89 -15.45 -18.27 21.55
N TYR A 90 -14.80 -17.34 22.26
CA TYR A 90 -15.29 -15.99 22.50
C TYR A 90 -14.34 -14.95 21.89
N HIS A 91 -14.73 -14.36 20.75
CA HIS A 91 -13.94 -13.44 19.92
C HIS A 91 -13.61 -12.06 20.55
N HIS A 92 -13.59 -11.94 21.87
CA HIS A 92 -13.42 -10.65 22.56
C HIS A 92 -11.99 -10.39 23.06
N GLN A 93 -11.12 -11.40 23.07
CA GLN A 93 -9.72 -11.26 23.49
C GLN A 93 -8.76 -11.85 22.46
N GLU A 94 -7.55 -11.29 22.42
CA GLU A 94 -6.47 -11.80 21.59
C GLU A 94 -6.01 -13.18 22.08
N VAL A 95 -5.85 -14.11 21.13
CA VAL A 95 -5.39 -15.46 21.45
C VAL A 95 -3.88 -15.41 21.62
N THR A 96 -3.40 -15.63 22.85
CA THR A 96 -1.97 -15.68 23.16
C THR A 96 -1.55 -17.10 23.47
N LEU A 97 -0.24 -17.38 23.39
CA LEU A 97 0.27 -18.70 23.74
C LEU A 97 0.06 -19.03 25.22
N ALA A 98 0.04 -18.02 26.09
CA ALA A 98 -0.26 -18.18 27.51
C ALA A 98 -1.73 -18.57 27.75
N SER A 99 -2.68 -17.92 27.07
CA SER A 99 -4.10 -18.26 27.21
C SER A 99 -4.40 -19.68 26.70
N CYS A 100 -3.66 -20.14 25.69
CA CYS A 100 -3.75 -21.51 25.18
C CYS A 100 -3.32 -22.59 26.20
N MET A 101 -2.55 -22.24 27.24
CA MET A 101 -2.10 -23.18 28.27
C MET A 101 -3.08 -23.33 29.44
N VAL A 102 -4.08 -22.44 29.53
CA VAL A 102 -5.04 -22.43 30.63
C VAL A 102 -6.34 -23.08 30.19
N THR A 103 -6.75 -24.16 30.85
CA THR A 103 -8.10 -24.73 30.72
C THR A 103 -9.07 -24.03 31.67
N ASN A 104 -9.91 -23.14 31.15
CA ASN A 104 -11.04 -22.56 31.90
C ASN A 104 -12.36 -23.12 31.33
N ARG A 105 -13.33 -23.44 32.22
CA ARG A 105 -14.67 -23.91 31.83
C ARG A 105 -15.44 -22.93 30.93
N HIS A 106 -15.04 -21.66 30.92
CA HIS A 106 -15.73 -20.59 30.17
C HIS A 106 -14.92 -20.02 29.00
N HIS A 107 -13.63 -20.31 28.89
CA HIS A 107 -12.76 -19.85 27.81
C HIS A 107 -11.79 -20.97 27.48
N THR A 108 -12.08 -21.73 26.44
CA THR A 108 -11.26 -22.86 26.01
C THR A 108 -10.82 -22.62 24.58
N THR A 109 -9.50 -22.59 24.37
CA THR A 109 -8.94 -22.53 23.03
C THR A 109 -9.03 -23.90 22.37
N LEU A 110 -9.63 -23.93 21.19
CA LEU A 110 -9.90 -25.14 20.42
C LEU A 110 -8.92 -25.29 19.26
N THR A 111 -8.62 -26.54 18.93
CA THR A 111 -7.90 -26.88 17.70
C THR A 111 -8.88 -26.87 16.53
N THR A 112 -8.50 -26.21 15.44
CA THR A 112 -9.28 -26.14 14.20
C THR A 112 -8.41 -26.47 12.98
N PRO A 113 -9.01 -26.76 11.81
CA PRO A 113 -8.25 -26.71 10.56
C PRO A 113 -7.59 -25.33 10.38
N PRO A 114 -6.34 -25.27 9.89
CA PRO A 114 -5.68 -24.00 9.62
C PRO A 114 -6.40 -23.22 8.52
N GLU A 115 -6.71 -21.96 8.78
CA GLU A 115 -7.37 -21.07 7.84
C GLU A 115 -6.35 -20.15 7.15
N TYR A 116 -6.49 -20.01 5.84
CA TYR A 116 -5.63 -19.16 5.03
C TYR A 116 -6.46 -18.08 4.34
N GLU A 117 -5.82 -16.94 4.08
CA GLU A 117 -6.29 -15.93 3.15
C GLU A 117 -5.29 -15.75 2.01
N GLU A 118 -5.77 -15.26 0.87
CA GLU A 118 -4.91 -14.97 -0.28
C GLU A 118 -4.61 -13.47 -0.33
N VAL A 119 -3.31 -13.16 -0.39
CA VAL A 119 -2.79 -11.80 -0.43
C VAL A 119 -2.10 -11.57 -1.77
N ASN A 120 -2.60 -10.59 -2.51
CA ASN A 120 -2.01 -10.19 -3.77
C ASN A 120 -0.73 -9.38 -3.52
N VAL A 121 0.39 -9.88 -4.03
CA VAL A 121 1.69 -9.21 -3.99
C VAL A 121 2.10 -8.68 -5.36
N GLY A 122 1.19 -8.65 -6.35
CA GLY A 122 1.45 -8.22 -7.72
C GLY A 122 2.32 -9.19 -8.52
N GLY A 123 2.25 -10.49 -8.21
CA GLY A 123 2.82 -11.57 -9.02
C GLY A 123 1.72 -12.38 -9.71
N GLU A 124 2.09 -13.41 -10.47
CA GLU A 124 1.12 -14.28 -11.16
C GLU A 124 0.15 -15.02 -10.22
N ARG A 125 0.60 -15.30 -8.99
CA ARG A 125 -0.19 -16.01 -7.97
C ARG A 125 -0.17 -15.24 -6.65
N PRO A 126 -1.31 -15.17 -5.95
CA PRO A 126 -1.34 -14.60 -4.61
C PRO A 126 -0.56 -15.48 -3.62
N VAL A 127 -0.08 -14.86 -2.55
CA VAL A 127 0.56 -15.57 -1.45
C VAL A 127 -0.53 -16.02 -0.49
N ARG A 128 -0.55 -17.32 -0.16
CA ARG A 128 -1.46 -17.88 0.85
C ARG A 128 -0.91 -17.61 2.24
N VAL A 129 -1.56 -16.74 3.00
CA VAL A 129 -1.14 -16.31 4.34
C VAL A 129 -2.01 -16.97 5.40
N LEU A 130 -1.38 -17.56 6.42
CA LEU A 130 -2.07 -18.18 7.53
C LEU A 130 -2.70 -17.11 8.44
N LYS A 131 -4.00 -17.25 8.74
CA LYS A 131 -4.71 -16.33 9.63
C LYS A 131 -4.28 -16.51 11.09
N MET A 132 -4.25 -17.77 11.54
CA MET A 132 -3.83 -18.14 12.89
C MET A 132 -3.41 -19.61 12.90
N GLY A 133 -2.35 -19.94 13.63
CA GLY A 133 -1.95 -21.32 13.82
C GLY A 133 -0.82 -21.52 14.81
N LEU A 134 -0.73 -22.76 15.30
CA LEU A 134 0.19 -23.19 16.34
C LEU A 134 1.05 -24.33 15.84
N TRP A 135 2.36 -24.12 15.84
CA TRP A 135 3.36 -25.12 15.53
C TRP A 135 4.00 -25.65 16.80
N PHE A 136 4.16 -26.97 16.87
CA PHE A 136 4.98 -27.66 17.85
C PHE A 136 6.25 -28.13 17.17
N LEU A 137 7.37 -27.54 17.57
CA LEU A 137 8.64 -27.61 16.88
C LEU A 137 9.73 -28.20 17.76
N GLU A 138 10.77 -28.71 17.13
CA GLU A 138 12.00 -29.15 17.79
C GLU A 138 13.21 -28.73 16.96
N LYS A 139 14.22 -28.18 17.63
CA LYS A 139 15.52 -27.82 17.04
C LYS A 139 16.62 -28.26 17.98
N GLN A 140 17.57 -29.05 17.49
CA GLN A 140 18.73 -29.52 18.28
C GLN A 140 18.34 -30.11 19.66
N GLY A 141 17.24 -30.86 19.71
CA GLY A 141 16.72 -31.48 20.94
C GLY A 141 15.89 -30.56 21.85
N VAL A 142 15.84 -29.25 21.57
CA VAL A 142 14.98 -28.29 22.29
C VAL A 142 13.59 -28.30 21.67
N ARG A 143 12.57 -28.65 22.45
CA ARG A 143 11.16 -28.55 22.06
C ARG A 143 10.63 -27.16 22.36
N PHE A 144 9.95 -26.56 21.40
CA PHE A 144 9.33 -25.24 21.54
C PHE A 144 8.02 -25.17 20.78
N ALA A 145 7.20 -24.15 21.05
CA ALA A 145 5.94 -23.92 20.37
C ALA A 145 5.92 -22.50 19.80
N ALA A 146 5.35 -22.32 18.61
CA ALA A 146 5.19 -21.02 17.97
C ALA A 146 3.72 -20.79 17.60
N LEU A 147 3.11 -19.71 18.08
CA LEU A 147 1.73 -19.31 17.78
C LEU A 147 1.75 -18.02 16.95
N LEU A 148 1.22 -18.07 15.74
CA LEU A 148 0.93 -16.89 14.93
C LEU A 148 -0.53 -16.50 15.13
N THR A 149 -0.78 -15.25 15.51
CA THR A 149 -2.12 -14.72 15.82
C THR A 149 -2.25 -13.29 15.29
N PRO A 150 -3.45 -12.86 14.83
CA PRO A 150 -3.66 -11.47 14.47
C PRO A 150 -3.78 -10.60 15.73
N VAL A 151 -3.19 -9.40 15.68
CA VAL A 151 -3.24 -8.40 16.75
C VAL A 151 -4.16 -7.27 16.32
N GLY A 152 -4.99 -6.78 17.23
CA GLY A 152 -5.95 -5.74 16.90
C GLY A 152 -6.72 -5.17 18.08
N HIS A 153 -7.26 -3.97 17.91
CA HIS A 153 -8.13 -3.33 18.89
C HIS A 153 -9.47 -2.99 18.25
N PHE A 154 -10.56 -3.28 18.98
CA PHE A 154 -11.93 -2.95 18.56
C PHE A 154 -12.29 -3.41 17.14
N GLY A 155 -11.89 -4.64 16.77
CA GLY A 155 -12.21 -5.22 15.46
C GLY A 155 -11.35 -4.74 14.30
N ARG A 156 -10.33 -3.89 14.53
CA ARG A 156 -9.32 -3.55 13.53
C ARG A 156 -8.05 -4.35 13.78
N PHE A 157 -7.68 -5.18 12.81
CA PHE A 157 -6.39 -5.87 12.80
C PHE A 157 -5.28 -4.89 12.41
N THR A 158 -4.26 -4.77 13.26
CA THR A 158 -3.14 -3.83 13.09
C THR A 158 -1.83 -4.57 12.81
N GLY A 159 -1.74 -5.85 13.17
CA GLY A 159 -0.53 -6.65 13.01
C GLY A 159 -0.73 -8.14 13.12
N MET A 160 0.40 -8.86 13.06
CA MET A 160 0.51 -10.28 13.33
C MET A 160 1.51 -10.47 14.47
N ALA A 161 1.11 -11.10 15.56
CA ALA A 161 1.99 -11.49 16.65
C ALA A 161 2.47 -12.93 16.45
N LEU A 162 3.76 -13.13 16.66
CA LEU A 162 4.35 -14.46 16.79
C LEU A 162 4.81 -14.65 18.23
N HIS A 163 4.14 -15.54 18.96
CA HIS A 163 4.53 -15.97 20.29
C HIS A 163 5.37 -17.23 20.20
N VAL A 164 6.52 -17.26 20.86
CA VAL A 164 7.43 -18.41 20.90
C VAL A 164 7.61 -18.84 22.33
N GLY A 165 7.07 -20.01 22.67
CA GLY A 165 7.20 -20.65 23.98
C GLY A 165 8.37 -21.63 23.98
N THR A 166 9.33 -21.43 24.89
CA THR A 166 10.54 -22.25 25.02
C THR A 166 10.77 -22.65 26.48
N PRO A 167 11.51 -23.74 26.77
CA PRO A 167 11.94 -24.03 28.14
C PRO A 167 12.75 -22.89 28.72
N ASN A 168 12.57 -22.58 30.00
CA ASN A 168 13.32 -21.57 30.74
C ASN A 168 14.79 -21.99 30.93
N SER A 169 15.56 -21.87 29.85
CA SER A 169 16.93 -22.35 29.72
C SER A 169 17.71 -21.46 28.74
N PRO A 170 19.04 -21.40 28.85
CA PRO A 170 19.88 -20.70 27.88
C PRO A 170 19.67 -21.18 26.44
N GLU A 171 19.47 -22.49 26.24
CA GLU A 171 19.21 -23.10 24.94
C GLU A 171 17.85 -22.67 24.38
N GLY A 172 16.79 -22.67 25.22
CA GLY A 172 15.47 -22.19 24.85
C GLY A 172 15.49 -20.72 24.43
N THR A 173 16.16 -19.87 25.20
CA THR A 173 16.32 -18.44 24.87
C THR A 173 17.05 -18.25 23.54
N ARG A 174 18.11 -19.04 23.28
CA ARG A 174 18.86 -19.00 22.02
C ARG A 174 17.98 -19.37 20.83
N VAL A 175 17.15 -20.42 20.94
CA VAL A 175 16.22 -20.83 19.88
C VAL A 175 15.22 -19.72 19.54
N ALA A 176 14.63 -19.08 20.55
CA ALA A 176 13.70 -17.97 20.33
C ALA A 176 14.39 -16.77 19.64
N GLN A 177 15.59 -16.39 20.11
CA GLN A 177 16.37 -15.31 19.51
C GLN A 177 16.74 -15.60 18.05
N GLU A 178 17.27 -16.80 17.76
CA GLU A 178 17.62 -17.22 16.41
C GLU A 178 16.41 -17.17 15.46
N LEU A 179 15.25 -17.67 15.92
CA LEU A 179 14.03 -17.67 15.12
C LEU A 179 13.58 -16.25 14.77
N PHE A 180 13.55 -15.34 15.74
CA PHE A 180 13.17 -13.96 15.48
C PHE A 180 14.20 -13.21 14.63
N THR A 181 15.50 -13.41 14.86
CA THR A 181 16.55 -12.83 14.02
C THR A 181 16.45 -13.33 12.59
N HIS A 182 16.16 -14.61 12.37
CA HIS A 182 15.95 -15.15 11.03
C HIS A 182 14.75 -14.51 10.34
N LEU A 183 13.59 -14.45 11.02
CA LEU A 183 12.38 -13.83 10.47
C LEU A 183 12.58 -12.35 10.15
N GLU A 184 13.24 -11.61 11.03
CA GLU A 184 13.56 -10.20 10.81
C GLU A 184 14.46 -10.00 9.58
N GLN A 185 15.52 -10.80 9.44
CA GLN A 185 16.40 -10.75 8.27
C GLN A 185 15.67 -11.17 6.98
N ALA A 186 14.80 -12.17 7.05
CA ALA A 186 14.02 -12.64 5.91
C ALA A 186 13.05 -11.56 5.43
N ILE A 187 12.31 -10.91 6.34
CA ILE A 187 11.40 -9.80 6.02
C ILE A 187 12.18 -8.60 5.46
N GLN A 188 13.32 -8.24 6.05
CA GLN A 188 14.16 -7.16 5.54
C GLN A 188 14.67 -7.43 4.11
N ARG A 189 14.94 -8.69 3.76
CA ARG A 189 15.39 -9.09 2.42
C ARG A 189 14.23 -9.39 1.46
N ALA A 190 13.00 -9.43 1.96
CA ALA A 190 11.86 -9.89 1.19
C ALA A 190 11.60 -8.97 0.00
N LYS A 191 11.24 -9.59 -1.13
CA LYS A 191 11.12 -8.91 -2.42
C LYS A 191 9.67 -8.76 -2.88
N SER A 192 8.68 -9.18 -2.07
CA SER A 192 7.28 -9.25 -2.53
C SER A 192 6.77 -7.91 -3.04
N TYR A 193 7.17 -6.82 -2.39
CA TYR A 193 6.78 -5.47 -2.74
C TYR A 193 7.92 -4.57 -3.23
N ARG A 194 9.19 -5.00 -3.11
CA ARG A 194 10.35 -4.18 -3.48
C ARG A 194 10.39 -3.91 -4.98
N GLY A 195 10.65 -2.66 -5.36
CA GLY A 195 10.73 -2.25 -6.77
C GLY A 195 9.37 -2.14 -7.47
N LYS A 196 8.26 -2.22 -6.71
CA LYS A 196 6.90 -2.12 -7.24
C LYS A 196 6.28 -0.78 -6.90
N VAL A 197 5.19 -0.47 -7.59
CA VAL A 197 4.37 0.72 -7.31
C VAL A 197 3.20 0.30 -6.44
N LEU A 198 3.05 0.92 -5.27
CA LEU A 198 2.11 0.52 -4.24
C LEU A 198 1.21 1.68 -3.82
N SER A 199 -0.03 1.38 -3.45
CA SER A 199 -0.86 2.26 -2.61
C SER A 199 -1.61 1.44 -1.55
N LEU A 200 -2.14 2.10 -0.53
CA LEU A 200 -2.96 1.49 0.50
C LEU A 200 -4.44 1.69 0.18
N GLN A 201 -5.20 0.59 0.14
CA GLN A 201 -6.65 0.65 0.02
C GLN A 201 -7.33 0.69 1.38
N GLN A 202 -8.36 1.53 1.50
CA GLN A 202 -9.32 1.45 2.59
C GLN A 202 -10.26 0.26 2.39
N LEU A 203 -10.76 -0.28 3.50
CA LEU A 203 -11.43 -1.59 3.61
C LEU A 203 -12.78 -1.70 2.88
N GLU A 204 -13.26 -0.71 2.14
CA GLU A 204 -14.70 -0.59 1.80
C GLU A 204 -15.08 -0.83 0.33
N HIS A 205 -14.16 -0.85 -0.66
CA HIS A 205 -14.57 -0.81 -2.09
C HIS A 205 -13.81 -1.72 -3.09
N SER A 206 -13.69 -3.04 -2.85
CA SER A 206 -13.16 -3.97 -3.88
C SER A 206 -14.14 -5.08 -4.23
N TYR A 207 -14.36 -5.29 -5.53
CA TYR A 207 -15.17 -6.36 -6.11
C TYR A 207 -14.41 -7.68 -6.28
N SER A 208 -13.08 -7.71 -6.09
CA SER A 208 -12.25 -8.91 -6.38
C SER A 208 -12.30 -10.00 -5.31
N GLY A 209 -12.79 -9.70 -4.11
CA GLY A 209 -12.83 -10.65 -2.99
C GLY A 209 -11.47 -10.96 -2.33
N GLU A 210 -10.36 -10.40 -2.83
CA GLU A 210 -9.01 -10.59 -2.27
C GLU A 210 -8.81 -9.85 -0.94
N SER A 211 -7.93 -10.38 -0.08
CA SER A 211 -7.66 -9.80 1.25
C SER A 211 -7.03 -8.41 1.11
N LYS A 212 -7.74 -7.40 1.62
CA LYS A 212 -7.41 -5.97 1.50
C LYS A 212 -6.13 -5.63 2.27
N GLY A 213 -5.37 -4.69 1.73
CA GLY A 213 -4.04 -4.39 2.23
C GLY A 213 -3.31 -3.41 1.33
N ILE A 214 -2.28 -3.91 0.68
CA ILE A 214 -1.49 -3.15 -0.28
C ILE A 214 -2.05 -3.42 -1.67
N SER A 215 -2.26 -2.38 -2.46
CA SER A 215 -2.51 -2.48 -3.90
C SER A 215 -1.21 -2.36 -4.65
N VAL A 216 -0.94 -3.30 -5.54
CA VAL A 216 0.19 -3.24 -6.46
C VAL A 216 -0.30 -2.76 -7.81
N HIS A 217 0.25 -1.64 -8.29
CA HIS A 217 -0.13 -1.03 -9.55
C HIS A 217 0.81 -1.46 -10.67
N GLN A 218 0.23 -1.83 -11.81
CA GLN A 218 0.95 -1.88 -13.07
C GLN A 218 0.79 -0.52 -13.74
N LEU A 219 1.80 0.33 -13.57
CA LEU A 219 1.83 1.63 -14.25
C LEU A 219 2.07 1.41 -15.74
N ARG A 220 1.48 2.29 -16.56
CA ARG A 220 1.85 2.38 -17.98
C ARG A 220 3.34 2.67 -18.10
N GLU A 221 4.03 1.96 -18.98
CA GLU A 221 5.41 2.29 -19.33
C GLU A 221 5.45 3.65 -20.03
N VAL A 222 6.26 4.55 -19.47
CA VAL A 222 6.51 5.89 -19.99
C VAL A 222 8.00 6.02 -20.21
N SER A 223 8.40 6.17 -21.47
CA SER A 223 9.80 6.35 -21.84
C SER A 223 10.21 7.82 -21.70
N ARG A 224 11.53 8.08 -21.68
CA ARG A 224 12.08 9.43 -21.49
C ARG A 224 11.56 10.38 -22.57
N ASP A 225 11.57 9.95 -23.83
CA ASP A 225 11.13 10.73 -24.99
C ASP A 225 9.66 11.17 -24.92
N GLN A 226 8.84 10.51 -24.09
CA GLN A 226 7.44 10.87 -23.86
C GLN A 226 7.26 11.97 -22.80
N VAL A 227 8.31 12.28 -22.03
CA VAL A 227 8.31 13.38 -21.05
C VAL A 227 8.71 14.68 -21.75
N ILE A 228 7.69 15.41 -22.22
CA ILE A 228 7.90 16.68 -22.93
C ILE A 228 7.93 17.84 -21.92
N LEU A 229 9.14 18.31 -21.62
CA LEU A 229 9.40 19.48 -20.77
C LEU A 229 10.45 20.39 -21.43
N PRO A 230 10.49 21.69 -21.08
CA PRO A 230 11.58 22.57 -21.50
C PRO A 230 12.94 22.00 -21.11
N ALA A 231 13.96 22.18 -21.96
CA ALA A 231 15.28 21.58 -21.77
C ALA A 231 15.87 21.83 -20.37
N LYS A 232 15.79 23.07 -19.88
CA LYS A 232 16.26 23.46 -18.54
C LYS A 232 15.52 22.72 -17.41
N THR A 233 14.20 22.57 -17.53
CA THR A 233 13.38 21.84 -16.56
C THR A 233 13.76 20.36 -16.55
N LEU A 234 13.98 19.77 -17.74
CA LEU A 234 14.36 18.37 -17.88
C LEU A 234 15.76 18.11 -17.29
N GLU A 235 16.74 18.97 -17.57
CA GLU A 235 18.07 18.90 -16.96
C GLU A 235 18.01 18.99 -15.43
N LEU A 236 17.17 19.89 -14.92
CA LEU A 236 16.97 20.06 -13.48
C LEU A 236 16.35 18.80 -12.84
N LEU A 237 15.36 18.19 -13.51
CA LEU A 237 14.73 16.93 -13.11
C LEU A 237 15.74 15.79 -13.10
N GLU A 238 16.45 15.57 -14.21
CA GLU A 238 17.43 14.50 -14.37
C GLU A 238 18.56 14.63 -13.33
N ARG A 239 19.06 15.85 -13.09
CA ARG A 239 20.09 16.12 -12.09
C ARG A 239 19.59 15.84 -10.67
N ASN A 240 18.39 16.30 -10.32
CA ASN A 240 17.92 16.26 -8.93
C ASN A 240 17.30 14.93 -8.53
N VAL A 241 16.82 14.14 -9.48
CA VAL A 241 16.22 12.81 -9.24
C VAL A 241 17.17 11.71 -9.68
N ILE A 242 17.38 11.55 -10.99
CA ILE A 242 18.08 10.39 -11.56
C ILE A 242 19.56 10.38 -11.15
N GLN A 243 20.26 11.50 -11.35
CA GLN A 243 21.68 11.59 -10.99
C GLN A 243 21.89 11.56 -9.48
N PHE A 244 21.01 12.21 -8.71
CA PHE A 244 21.05 12.13 -7.25
C PHE A 244 20.97 10.68 -6.76
N VAL A 245 20.00 9.91 -7.27
CA VAL A 245 19.86 8.49 -6.93
C VAL A 245 21.11 7.70 -7.30
N LYS A 246 21.67 7.90 -8.50
CA LYS A 246 22.93 7.25 -8.93
C LYS A 246 24.13 7.60 -8.05
N GLN A 247 24.12 8.77 -7.41
CA GLN A 247 25.22 9.27 -6.59
C GLN A 247 25.06 8.96 -5.09
N ARG A 248 23.93 8.37 -4.65
CA ARG A 248 23.63 8.12 -3.23
C ARG A 248 24.73 7.38 -2.48
N GLU A 249 25.27 6.31 -3.06
CA GLU A 249 26.34 5.54 -2.43
C GLU A 249 27.57 6.41 -2.15
N ARG A 250 27.96 7.25 -3.12
CA ARG A 250 29.07 8.22 -2.95
C ARG A 250 28.73 9.30 -1.93
N LEU A 251 27.51 9.82 -1.91
CA LEU A 251 27.06 10.79 -0.91
C LEU A 251 27.16 10.21 0.51
N SER A 252 26.76 8.96 0.69
CA SER A 252 26.88 8.24 1.97
C SER A 252 28.35 8.11 2.43
N GLN A 253 29.27 7.81 1.51
CA GLN A 253 30.72 7.77 1.80
C GLN A 253 31.26 9.14 2.29
N PHE A 254 30.72 10.24 1.77
CA PHE A 254 31.02 11.60 2.22
C PHE A 254 30.18 12.06 3.43
N LYS A 255 29.44 11.14 4.08
CA LYS A 255 28.55 11.41 5.22
C LYS A 255 27.52 12.51 4.92
N GLN A 256 27.10 12.61 3.65
CA GLN A 256 26.04 13.51 3.22
C GLN A 256 24.69 12.80 3.23
N SER A 257 23.61 13.58 3.38
CA SER A 257 22.24 13.07 3.35
C SER A 257 21.92 12.35 2.03
N THR A 258 21.34 11.16 2.13
CA THR A 258 20.82 10.39 0.99
C THR A 258 19.30 10.52 0.83
N LYS A 259 18.63 11.13 1.81
CA LYS A 259 17.23 11.56 1.69
C LYS A 259 17.15 12.90 0.96
N LYS A 260 16.08 13.08 0.19
CA LYS A 260 15.81 14.31 -0.56
C LYS A 260 14.32 14.52 -0.76
N GLY A 261 13.86 15.76 -0.69
CA GLY A 261 12.50 16.14 -1.05
C GLY A 261 12.47 17.04 -2.28
N ILE A 262 11.54 16.76 -3.19
CA ILE A 262 11.36 17.50 -4.44
C ILE A 262 9.89 17.90 -4.56
N LEU A 263 9.66 19.16 -4.92
CA LEU A 263 8.33 19.69 -5.19
C LEU A 263 8.16 19.91 -6.69
N PHE A 264 7.18 19.25 -7.30
CA PHE A 264 6.70 19.54 -8.64
C PHE A 264 5.53 20.52 -8.55
N TYR A 265 5.67 21.69 -9.17
CA TYR A 265 4.61 22.69 -9.18
C TYR A 265 4.35 23.23 -10.57
N GLY A 266 3.16 23.79 -10.79
CA GLY A 266 2.77 24.40 -12.05
C GLY A 266 1.31 24.11 -12.38
N PRO A 267 0.78 24.66 -13.49
CA PRO A 267 -0.62 24.50 -13.86
C PRO A 267 -1.07 23.02 -13.93
N PRO A 268 -2.37 22.75 -13.77
CA PRO A 268 -2.90 21.41 -13.99
C PRO A 268 -2.70 20.98 -15.45
N GLY A 269 -2.52 19.68 -15.67
CA GLY A 269 -2.38 19.12 -17.03
C GLY A 269 -1.02 19.34 -17.70
N THR A 270 0.02 19.78 -16.98
CA THR A 270 1.39 19.96 -17.51
C THR A 270 2.28 18.71 -17.42
N GLY A 271 1.75 17.58 -16.93
CA GLY A 271 2.45 16.29 -16.94
C GLY A 271 3.17 15.89 -15.65
N LYS A 272 2.91 16.54 -14.50
CA LYS A 272 3.50 16.19 -13.19
C LYS A 272 3.35 14.69 -12.86
N THR A 273 2.11 14.17 -12.85
CA THR A 273 1.82 12.75 -12.62
C THR A 273 2.46 11.87 -13.71
N HIS A 274 2.40 12.27 -14.98
CA HIS A 274 3.03 11.53 -16.08
C HIS A 274 4.55 11.35 -15.88
N THR A 275 5.23 12.39 -15.41
CA THR A 275 6.65 12.33 -15.05
C THR A 275 6.92 11.41 -13.85
N ILE A 276 6.02 11.32 -12.87
CA ILE A 276 6.14 10.35 -11.77
C ILE A 276 6.09 8.90 -12.28
N HIS A 277 5.22 8.61 -13.27
CA HIS A 277 5.20 7.29 -13.91
C HIS A 277 6.52 7.00 -14.61
N PHE A 278 7.06 7.96 -15.38
CA PHE A 278 8.40 7.84 -15.97
C PHE A 278 9.47 7.57 -14.92
N LEU A 279 9.52 8.33 -13.82
CA LEU A 279 10.54 8.18 -12.77
C LEU A 279 10.45 6.81 -12.07
N SER A 280 9.23 6.30 -11.85
CA SER A 280 9.01 4.98 -11.26
C SER A 280 9.57 3.88 -12.17
N ASN A 281 9.40 4.01 -13.49
CA ASN A 281 9.95 3.06 -14.47
C ASN A 281 11.47 3.21 -14.64
N ALA A 282 11.97 4.45 -14.60
CA ALA A 282 13.39 4.75 -14.74
C ALA A 282 14.23 4.33 -13.51
N LEU A 283 13.59 4.09 -12.37
CA LEU A 283 14.21 3.71 -11.11
C LEU A 283 13.66 2.36 -10.58
N PRO A 284 13.80 1.25 -11.33
CA PRO A 284 13.11 -0.02 -11.03
C PRO A 284 13.55 -0.70 -9.72
N ALA A 285 14.69 -0.32 -9.16
CA ALA A 285 15.12 -0.78 -7.84
C ALA A 285 14.34 -0.11 -6.70
N HIS A 286 13.66 1.02 -6.96
CA HIS A 286 12.95 1.79 -5.95
C HIS A 286 11.50 1.32 -5.85
N THR A 287 11.05 1.15 -4.61
CA THR A 287 9.63 0.95 -4.34
C THR A 287 8.93 2.30 -4.37
N THR A 288 7.95 2.49 -5.25
CA THR A 288 7.16 3.72 -5.31
C THR A 288 5.91 3.58 -4.46
N LEU A 289 5.70 4.48 -3.51
CA LEU A 289 4.48 4.60 -2.71
C LEU A 289 3.67 5.80 -3.22
N LEU A 290 2.52 5.54 -3.83
CA LEU A 290 1.59 6.57 -4.30
C LEU A 290 0.56 6.87 -3.22
N ILE A 291 0.50 8.13 -2.80
CA ILE A 291 -0.40 8.62 -1.75
C ILE A 291 -1.26 9.73 -2.35
N SER A 292 -2.57 9.50 -2.43
CA SER A 292 -3.53 10.55 -2.75
C SER A 292 -3.87 11.38 -1.51
N ALA A 293 -4.41 12.59 -1.70
CA ALA A 293 -4.81 13.48 -0.61
C ALA A 293 -5.74 12.81 0.43
N GLU A 294 -6.66 11.95 -0.02
CA GLU A 294 -7.60 11.21 0.86
C GLU A 294 -6.90 10.15 1.73
N GLN A 295 -5.73 9.67 1.29
CA GLN A 295 -4.99 8.60 1.96
C GLN A 295 -3.97 9.11 2.98
N VAL A 296 -3.83 10.42 3.13
CA VAL A 296 -2.84 11.05 4.03
C VAL A 296 -3.11 10.72 5.50
N GLY A 297 -4.34 10.35 5.86
CA GLY A 297 -4.64 9.81 7.20
C GLY A 297 -3.83 8.55 7.55
N MET A 298 -3.42 7.77 6.54
CA MET A 298 -2.62 6.54 6.68
C MET A 298 -1.10 6.80 6.54
N LEU A 299 -0.64 8.05 6.67
CA LEU A 299 0.76 8.40 6.40
C LEU A 299 1.76 7.60 7.26
N ASP A 300 1.44 7.28 8.51
CA ASP A 300 2.32 6.51 9.39
C ASP A 300 2.57 5.09 8.85
N GLU A 301 1.54 4.48 8.27
CA GLU A 301 1.62 3.16 7.62
C GLU A 301 2.47 3.24 6.35
N TYR A 302 2.24 4.26 5.52
CA TYR A 302 3.06 4.50 4.34
C TYR A 302 4.53 4.72 4.69
N MET A 303 4.82 5.51 5.72
CA MET A 303 6.19 5.80 6.13
C MET A 303 6.88 4.59 6.76
N THR A 304 6.14 3.73 7.46
CA THR A 304 6.63 2.43 7.94
C THR A 304 7.03 1.54 6.75
N LEU A 305 6.18 1.46 5.72
CA LEU A 305 6.49 0.73 4.49
C LEU A 305 7.67 1.35 3.73
N ALA A 306 7.72 2.69 3.63
CA ALA A 306 8.78 3.42 2.94
C ALA A 306 10.15 3.11 3.54
N ARG A 307 10.22 3.03 4.88
CA ARG A 307 11.42 2.68 5.64
C ARG A 307 11.81 1.21 5.50
N LEU A 308 10.84 0.30 5.42
CA LEU A 308 11.10 -1.12 5.25
C LEU A 308 11.57 -1.47 3.82
N LEU A 309 10.95 -0.86 2.81
CA LEU A 309 11.09 -1.20 1.39
C LEU A 309 12.15 -0.34 0.67
N GLN A 310 13.04 0.33 1.42
CA GLN A 310 14.12 1.17 0.87
C GLN A 310 15.02 0.38 -0.10
N PRO A 311 15.47 0.97 -1.23
CA PRO A 311 15.27 2.35 -1.60
C PRO A 311 13.83 2.62 -2.05
N SER A 312 13.28 3.78 -1.70
CA SER A 312 11.87 4.09 -1.94
C SER A 312 11.64 5.51 -2.44
N ILE A 313 10.57 5.68 -3.21
CA ILE A 313 10.05 6.96 -3.67
C ILE A 313 8.68 7.14 -3.03
N VAL A 314 8.50 8.17 -2.21
CA VAL A 314 7.21 8.52 -1.61
C VAL A 314 6.62 9.67 -2.41
N VAL A 315 5.52 9.39 -3.11
CA VAL A 315 4.83 10.36 -3.94
C VAL A 315 3.56 10.82 -3.23
N LEU A 316 3.43 12.12 -3.00
CA LEU A 316 2.18 12.72 -2.56
C LEU A 316 1.65 13.63 -3.66
N GLU A 317 0.49 13.25 -4.20
CA GLU A 317 -0.17 14.02 -5.26
C GLU A 317 -1.11 15.09 -4.67
N ASP A 318 -1.17 16.24 -5.36
CA ASP A 318 -2.03 17.38 -5.02
C ASP A 318 -1.98 17.77 -3.54
N VAL A 319 -0.77 18.02 -3.01
CA VAL A 319 -0.59 18.36 -1.59
C VAL A 319 -1.24 19.69 -1.21
N ASP A 320 -1.64 20.51 -2.19
CA ASP A 320 -2.48 21.69 -1.96
C ASP A 320 -3.89 21.34 -1.43
N LEU A 321 -4.38 20.12 -1.64
CA LEU A 321 -5.67 19.65 -1.11
C LEU A 321 -5.64 19.40 0.40
N ILE A 322 -4.47 19.06 0.96
CA ILE A 322 -4.29 18.87 2.41
C ILE A 322 -3.69 20.10 3.11
N ALA A 323 -3.35 21.15 2.34
CA ALA A 323 -2.64 22.33 2.81
C ALA A 323 -3.51 23.60 2.84
N ARG A 324 -4.84 23.49 2.81
CA ARG A 324 -5.71 24.65 2.61
C ARG A 324 -5.54 25.71 3.70
N ASP A 325 -5.55 26.95 3.22
CA ASP A 325 -5.03 28.16 3.87
C ASP A 325 -5.80 28.58 5.13
N ARG A 326 -5.10 29.17 6.10
CA ARG A 326 -5.56 29.58 7.44
C ARG A 326 -6.71 30.61 7.47
N ARG A 327 -7.18 31.08 6.31
CA ARG A 327 -8.04 32.28 6.20
C ARG A 327 -9.51 31.99 5.93
N GLN A 328 -9.91 30.76 5.61
CA GLN A 328 -11.32 30.42 5.39
C GLN A 328 -11.68 29.07 6.05
N MET A 329 -12.31 29.17 7.23
CA MET A 329 -12.97 28.12 8.04
C MET A 329 -12.19 27.41 9.15
N ASN A 330 -12.62 27.73 10.38
CA ASN A 330 -12.79 26.98 11.64
C ASN A 330 -12.63 25.44 11.68
N SER A 331 -11.60 24.83 11.08
CA SER A 331 -11.26 23.43 11.39
C SER A 331 -9.75 23.24 11.59
N ALA A 332 -9.37 22.80 12.79
CA ALA A 332 -7.99 22.53 13.19
C ALA A 332 -7.41 21.23 12.59
N CYS A 333 -8.08 20.61 11.61
CA CYS A 333 -7.78 19.24 11.16
C CYS A 333 -6.83 19.16 9.95
N GLU A 334 -6.88 20.12 9.02
CA GLU A 334 -6.12 20.04 7.75
C GLU A 334 -4.65 20.47 7.92
N GLU A 335 -4.38 21.51 8.73
CA GLU A 335 -3.00 21.93 9.08
C GLU A 335 -2.22 20.79 9.78
N VAL A 336 -2.92 19.86 10.44
CA VAL A 336 -2.31 18.70 11.12
C VAL A 336 -1.70 17.73 10.11
N LEU A 337 -2.32 17.53 8.94
CA LEU A 337 -1.88 16.54 7.96
C LEU A 337 -0.59 16.96 7.24
N LEU A 338 -0.51 18.22 6.81
CA LEU A 338 0.72 18.76 6.22
C LEU A 338 1.86 18.79 7.25
N ASN A 339 1.59 19.22 8.48
CA ASN A 339 2.60 19.18 9.53
C ASN A 339 3.05 17.76 9.86
N LYS A 340 2.14 16.79 9.86
CA LYS A 340 2.46 15.37 10.03
C LYS A 340 3.39 14.88 8.92
N LEU A 341 3.13 15.24 7.67
CA LEU A 341 4.04 14.96 6.55
C LEU A 341 5.44 15.52 6.76
N LEU A 342 5.53 16.81 7.08
CA LEU A 342 6.82 17.45 7.28
C LEU A 342 7.58 16.85 8.48
N ASN A 343 6.87 16.45 9.55
CA ASN A 343 7.46 15.76 10.69
C ASN A 343 8.01 14.37 10.29
N GLU A 344 7.29 13.63 9.45
CA GLU A 344 7.76 12.34 8.94
C GLU A 344 9.01 12.46 8.05
N MET A 345 9.10 13.51 7.23
CA MET A 345 10.29 13.82 6.44
C MET A 345 11.49 14.18 7.34
N ASP A 346 11.25 14.91 8.43
CA ASP A 346 12.27 15.29 9.42
C ASP A 346 12.78 14.09 10.22
N GLY A 347 11.87 13.20 10.63
CA GLY A 347 12.18 12.01 11.43
C GLY A 347 13.04 10.96 10.72
N LEU A 348 13.30 11.12 9.43
CA LEU A 348 14.17 10.22 8.69
C LEU A 348 15.65 10.45 9.01
N LYS A 349 16.36 9.33 9.23
CA LYS A 349 17.81 9.29 9.34
C LYS A 349 18.47 9.88 8.08
N PRO A 350 19.62 10.57 8.19
CA PRO A 350 20.32 11.11 7.01
C PRO A 350 20.66 10.04 5.96
N GLU A 351 20.92 8.81 6.39
CA GLU A 351 21.27 7.67 5.53
C GLU A 351 20.04 6.96 4.94
N ALA A 352 18.83 7.46 5.19
CA ALA A 352 17.63 6.90 4.59
C ALA A 352 17.67 7.10 3.07
N GLU A 353 17.42 6.03 2.31
CA GLU A 353 17.35 6.03 0.85
C GLU A 353 15.92 6.33 0.36
N ILE A 354 15.33 7.39 0.90
CA ILE A 354 13.94 7.80 0.61
C ILE A 354 13.94 9.11 -0.18
N LEU A 355 13.30 9.11 -1.34
CA LEU A 355 13.05 10.30 -2.16
C LEU A 355 11.58 10.70 -2.01
N PHE A 356 11.30 11.94 -1.58
CA PHE A 356 9.95 12.49 -1.61
C PHE A 356 9.72 13.27 -2.89
N ILE A 357 8.58 13.02 -3.53
CA ILE A 357 8.06 13.81 -4.65
C ILE A 357 6.69 14.31 -4.24
N LEU A 358 6.58 15.61 -4.04
CA LEU A 358 5.32 16.28 -3.73
C LEU A 358 4.84 16.99 -5.00
N THR A 359 3.55 16.98 -5.28
CA THR A 359 2.99 17.75 -6.40
C THR A 359 1.98 18.78 -5.92
N THR A 360 1.92 19.93 -6.58
CA THR A 360 0.93 20.98 -6.31
C THR A 360 0.53 21.71 -7.59
N ASN A 361 -0.71 22.15 -7.65
CA ASN A 361 -1.18 23.09 -8.68
C ASN A 361 -1.21 24.54 -8.17
N ARG A 362 -0.96 24.75 -6.87
CA ARG A 362 -1.09 26.02 -6.14
C ARG A 362 0.13 26.21 -5.22
N PRO A 363 1.32 26.55 -5.76
CA PRO A 363 2.52 26.70 -4.94
C PRO A 363 2.38 27.75 -3.84
N GLU A 364 1.59 28.79 -4.07
CA GLU A 364 1.35 29.89 -3.13
C GLU A 364 0.70 29.44 -1.81
N THR A 365 -0.12 28.38 -1.84
CA THR A 365 -0.75 27.84 -0.61
C THR A 365 0.25 27.07 0.26
N LEU A 366 1.30 26.52 -0.36
CA LEU A 366 2.32 25.73 0.33
C LEU A 366 3.52 26.55 0.76
N GLU A 367 3.78 27.68 0.11
CA GLU A 367 4.96 28.52 0.36
C GLU A 367 5.07 28.90 1.83
N ALA A 368 3.98 29.33 2.47
CA ALA A 368 3.97 29.71 3.88
C ALA A 368 4.35 28.53 4.81
N ALA A 369 3.87 27.33 4.50
CA ALA A 369 4.14 26.13 5.29
C ALA A 369 5.58 25.63 5.10
N LEU A 370 6.06 25.60 3.86
CA LEU A 370 7.41 25.11 3.50
C LEU A 370 8.50 26.11 3.90
N ALA A 371 8.27 27.43 3.75
CA ALA A 371 9.23 28.47 4.14
C ALA A 371 9.54 28.43 5.65
N SER A 372 8.56 28.04 6.47
CA SER A 372 8.76 27.89 7.92
C SER A 372 9.66 26.71 8.32
N ARG A 373 9.98 25.82 7.37
CA ARG A 373 10.73 24.58 7.61
C ARG A 373 11.76 24.33 6.48
N PRO A 374 12.90 25.03 6.47
CA PRO A 374 13.94 24.86 5.45
C PRO A 374 14.58 23.46 5.49
N GLY A 375 14.93 22.88 4.34
CA GLY A 375 15.63 21.58 4.23
C GLY A 375 14.75 20.32 4.10
N ARG A 376 13.44 20.48 3.88
CA ARG A 376 12.51 19.36 3.62
C ARG A 376 12.17 19.23 2.15
N VAL A 377 12.07 20.36 1.46
CA VAL A 377 12.08 20.45 0.01
C VAL A 377 13.42 21.04 -0.39
N ASP A 378 14.28 20.21 -0.97
CA ASP A 378 15.62 20.60 -1.42
C ASP A 378 15.58 21.28 -2.78
N GLN A 379 14.59 20.92 -3.61
CA GLN A 379 14.42 21.46 -4.95
C GLN A 379 12.94 21.58 -5.31
N ALA A 380 12.52 22.77 -5.74
CA ALA A 380 11.27 22.95 -6.46
C ALA A 380 11.54 22.92 -7.98
N ILE A 381 10.72 22.21 -8.73
CA ILE A 381 10.79 22.08 -10.19
C ILE A 381 9.46 22.53 -10.77
N GLU A 382 9.52 23.59 -11.58
CA GLU A 382 8.37 24.12 -12.29
C GLU A 382 8.04 23.30 -13.54
N PHE A 383 6.77 22.98 -13.71
CA PHE A 383 6.18 22.36 -14.88
C PHE A 383 5.33 23.41 -15.60
N PRO A 384 5.93 24.22 -16.48
CA PRO A 384 5.22 25.29 -17.17
C PRO A 384 4.28 24.74 -18.25
N LEU A 385 3.45 25.62 -18.81
CA LEU A 385 2.73 25.30 -20.03
C LEU A 385 3.72 25.06 -21.19
N PRO A 386 3.43 24.12 -22.11
CA PRO A 386 4.33 23.83 -23.22
C PRO A 386 4.47 25.02 -24.18
N ASP A 387 5.71 25.31 -24.57
CA ASP A 387 6.03 26.24 -25.66
C ASP A 387 5.67 25.63 -27.03
N ALA A 388 5.91 26.36 -28.12
CA ALA A 388 5.55 25.89 -29.46
C ALA A 388 6.29 24.59 -29.83
N GLU A 389 7.55 24.44 -29.44
CA GLU A 389 8.32 23.22 -29.67
C GLU A 389 7.76 22.03 -28.86
N GLY A 390 7.44 22.27 -27.59
CA GLY A 390 6.78 21.29 -26.72
C GLY A 390 5.42 20.86 -27.25
N ARG A 391 4.58 21.81 -27.71
CA ARG A 391 3.28 21.49 -28.32
C ARG A 391 3.44 20.67 -29.59
N ARG A 392 4.41 20.97 -30.46
CA ARG A 392 4.72 20.15 -31.65
C ARG A 392 5.07 18.70 -31.26
N LYS A 393 5.94 18.52 -30.26
CA LYS A 393 6.30 17.18 -29.75
C LYS A 393 5.09 16.45 -29.14
N LEU A 394 4.21 17.16 -28.44
CA LEU A 394 2.99 16.60 -27.88
C LEU A 394 2.00 16.16 -28.97
N ILE A 395 1.85 16.93 -30.06
CA ILE A 395 1.03 16.55 -31.22
C ILE A 395 1.56 15.24 -31.81
N GLN A 396 2.87 15.15 -32.04
CA GLN A 396 3.53 13.93 -32.55
C GLN A 396 3.35 12.74 -31.59
N LEU A 397 3.47 12.97 -30.28
CA LEU A 397 3.29 11.94 -29.27
C LEU A 397 1.84 11.38 -29.26
N TYR A 398 0.85 12.25 -29.36
CA TYR A 398 -0.57 11.87 -29.24
C TYR A 398 -1.25 11.54 -30.57
N SER A 399 -0.54 11.64 -31.69
CA SER A 399 -1.00 11.18 -33.02
C SER A 399 -0.62 9.72 -33.30
N THR A 400 -0.31 8.91 -32.28
CA THR A 400 0.03 7.49 -32.50
C THR A 400 -1.09 6.76 -33.23
N GLY A 401 -0.81 6.23 -34.42
CA GLY A 401 -1.77 5.50 -35.27
C GLY A 401 -2.36 6.32 -36.41
N VAL A 402 -2.07 7.62 -36.49
CA VAL A 402 -2.47 8.53 -37.56
C VAL A 402 -1.30 9.42 -37.97
N SER A 403 -1.27 9.86 -39.21
CA SER A 403 -0.31 10.86 -39.69
C SER A 403 -0.94 12.26 -39.60
N VAL A 404 -0.10 13.25 -39.31
CA VAL A 404 -0.49 14.67 -39.21
C VAL A 404 0.52 15.46 -40.04
N GLY A 405 0.04 16.17 -41.07
CA GLY A 405 0.88 17.00 -41.92
C GLY A 405 1.45 18.22 -41.19
N GLU A 406 2.46 18.86 -41.78
CA GLU A 406 3.04 20.09 -41.21
C GLU A 406 2.05 21.26 -41.24
N GLU A 407 1.15 21.31 -42.21
CA GLU A 407 0.11 22.35 -42.28
C GLU A 407 -0.84 22.26 -41.09
N GLU A 408 -1.30 21.04 -40.79
CA GLU A 408 -2.12 20.71 -39.63
C GLU A 408 -1.42 21.04 -38.31
N ILE A 409 -0.13 20.69 -38.18
CA ILE A 409 0.67 21.03 -36.99
C ILE A 409 0.73 22.55 -36.81
N GLU A 410 1.05 23.30 -37.86
CA GLU A 410 1.13 24.76 -37.79
C GLU A 410 -0.21 25.40 -37.43
N GLU A 411 -1.33 24.86 -37.92
CA GLU A 411 -2.67 25.33 -37.54
C GLU A 411 -2.95 25.14 -36.05
N VAL A 412 -2.62 23.96 -35.51
CA VAL A 412 -2.73 23.71 -34.06
C VAL A 412 -1.84 24.69 -33.29
N LEU A 413 -0.58 24.88 -33.70
CA LEU A 413 0.38 25.73 -32.98
C LEU A 413 -0.05 27.18 -32.89
N LYS A 414 -0.68 27.73 -33.95
CA LYS A 414 -1.24 29.09 -34.01
C LYS A 414 -2.38 29.29 -33.02
N ARG A 415 -3.29 28.31 -32.92
CA ARG A 415 -4.54 28.42 -32.14
C ARG A 415 -4.45 27.92 -30.71
N THR A 416 -3.34 27.29 -30.32
CA THR A 416 -3.17 26.65 -28.99
C THR A 416 -2.09 27.29 -28.13
N SER A 417 -1.81 28.57 -28.32
CA SER A 417 -0.89 29.29 -27.41
C SER A 417 -1.43 29.28 -25.98
N GLY A 418 -0.59 28.92 -25.00
CA GLY A 418 -0.96 28.95 -23.59
C GLY A 418 -1.89 27.82 -23.12
N VAL A 419 -2.02 26.73 -23.90
CA VAL A 419 -2.77 25.54 -23.46
C VAL A 419 -1.87 24.51 -22.77
N SER A 420 -2.46 23.67 -21.91
CA SER A 420 -1.75 22.58 -21.22
C SER A 420 -1.43 21.39 -22.13
N ALA A 421 -0.57 20.47 -21.67
CA ALA A 421 -0.33 19.23 -22.39
C ALA A 421 -1.56 18.30 -22.43
N ALA A 422 -2.40 18.36 -21.37
CA ALA A 422 -3.68 17.66 -21.34
C ALA A 422 -4.66 18.20 -22.40
N PHE A 423 -4.64 19.50 -22.68
CA PHE A 423 -5.42 20.10 -23.77
C PHE A 423 -5.02 19.49 -25.12
N ILE A 424 -3.72 19.48 -25.44
CA ILE A 424 -3.24 18.94 -26.72
C ILE A 424 -3.58 17.45 -26.86
N LYS A 425 -3.49 16.67 -25.78
CA LYS A 425 -3.90 15.27 -25.76
C LYS A 425 -5.37 15.10 -26.13
N GLU A 426 -6.25 15.90 -25.54
CA GLU A 426 -7.68 15.86 -25.82
C GLU A 426 -8.00 16.35 -27.23
N LEU A 427 -7.32 17.39 -27.70
CA LEU A 427 -7.44 17.90 -29.05
C LEU A 427 -7.14 16.81 -30.09
N MET A 428 -6.01 16.12 -29.94
CA MET A 428 -5.64 15.03 -30.86
C MET A 428 -6.65 13.88 -30.80
N ARG A 429 -7.16 13.55 -29.61
CA ARG A 429 -8.21 12.53 -29.45
C ARG A 429 -9.47 12.91 -30.24
N ARG A 430 -9.93 14.16 -30.13
CA ARG A 430 -11.12 14.66 -30.84
C ARG A 430 -10.91 14.78 -32.34
N ALA A 431 -9.74 15.26 -32.78
CA ALA A 431 -9.41 15.28 -34.20
C ALA A 431 -9.49 13.87 -34.82
N VAL A 432 -9.01 12.84 -34.11
CA VAL A 432 -9.18 11.45 -34.53
C VAL A 432 -10.66 11.01 -34.54
N GLN A 433 -11.48 11.50 -33.61
CA GLN A 433 -12.92 11.19 -33.63
C GLN A 433 -13.62 11.76 -34.87
N PHE A 434 -13.39 13.03 -35.20
CA PHE A 434 -13.90 13.63 -36.43
C PHE A 434 -13.37 12.90 -37.69
N HIS A 435 -12.10 12.52 -37.68
CA HIS A 435 -11.50 11.74 -38.76
C HIS A 435 -12.21 10.39 -38.97
N ILE A 436 -12.58 9.70 -37.88
CA ILE A 436 -13.34 8.45 -37.94
C ILE A 436 -14.78 8.67 -38.42
N GLU A 437 -15.44 9.72 -37.95
CA GLU A 437 -16.85 10.02 -38.30
C GLU A 437 -17.05 10.26 -39.80
N ARG A 438 -16.04 10.82 -40.47
CA ARG A 438 -16.04 11.01 -41.93
C ARG A 438 -15.42 9.85 -42.71
N GLU A 439 -15.17 8.72 -42.06
CA GLU A 439 -14.56 7.52 -42.64
C GLU A 439 -13.17 7.75 -43.24
N GLY A 440 -12.39 8.65 -42.63
CA GLY A 440 -11.02 8.94 -43.03
C GLY A 440 -10.07 7.76 -42.81
N THR A 441 -9.01 7.66 -43.62
CA THR A 441 -7.97 6.65 -43.48
C THR A 441 -6.58 7.26 -43.43
N GLY A 442 -5.84 7.00 -42.36
CA GLY A 442 -4.39 7.22 -42.27
C GLY A 442 -3.95 8.63 -41.91
N GLU A 443 -4.43 9.66 -42.61
CA GLU A 443 -3.95 11.05 -42.47
C GLU A 443 -5.06 11.99 -41.98
N ILE A 444 -4.82 12.65 -40.85
CA ILE A 444 -5.72 13.68 -40.33
C ILE A 444 -5.62 14.90 -41.24
N SER A 445 -6.76 15.48 -41.61
CA SER A 445 -6.78 16.73 -42.38
C SER A 445 -7.01 17.94 -41.49
N THR A 446 -6.71 19.12 -42.00
CA THR A 446 -7.06 20.42 -41.41
C THR A 446 -8.52 20.54 -40.94
N GLU A 447 -9.49 19.95 -41.66
CA GLU A 447 -10.91 20.00 -41.28
C GLU A 447 -11.19 19.31 -39.94
N ASP A 448 -10.58 18.14 -39.70
CA ASP A 448 -10.73 17.38 -38.45
C ASP A 448 -10.21 18.19 -37.25
N ILE A 449 -9.07 18.85 -37.45
CA ILE A 449 -8.42 19.69 -36.43
C ILE A 449 -9.22 20.96 -36.18
N SER A 450 -9.71 21.61 -37.23
CA SER A 450 -10.53 22.83 -37.08
C SER A 450 -11.81 22.51 -36.32
N ASN A 451 -12.52 21.44 -36.69
CA ASN A 451 -13.74 21.03 -36.01
C ASN A 451 -13.48 20.72 -34.52
N ALA A 452 -12.39 20.02 -34.21
CA ALA A 452 -11.99 19.74 -32.83
C ALA A 452 -11.65 21.02 -32.05
N LEU A 453 -10.90 21.94 -32.65
CA LEU A 453 -10.56 23.23 -32.04
C LEU A 453 -11.80 24.10 -31.81
N ASP A 454 -12.71 24.17 -32.77
CA ASP A 454 -13.93 24.96 -32.69
C ASP A 454 -14.85 24.42 -31.58
N GLU A 455 -14.98 23.10 -31.46
CA GLU A 455 -15.75 22.48 -30.39
C GLU A 455 -15.13 22.76 -29.01
N MET A 456 -13.80 22.65 -28.87
CA MET A 456 -13.10 22.83 -27.61
C MET A 456 -12.99 24.30 -27.17
N LEU A 457 -12.74 25.21 -28.11
CA LEU A 457 -12.45 26.62 -27.83
C LEU A 457 -13.69 27.53 -27.91
N ILE A 458 -14.60 27.26 -28.86
CA ILE A 458 -15.71 28.17 -29.18
C ILE A 458 -17.02 27.62 -28.58
N SER A 459 -17.37 26.37 -28.88
CA SER A 459 -18.63 25.78 -28.42
C SER A 459 -18.64 25.38 -26.94
N GLY A 460 -17.46 25.13 -26.35
CA GLY A 460 -17.31 24.69 -24.97
C GLY A 460 -17.49 25.76 -23.89
N GLY A 461 -17.36 27.04 -24.24
CA GLY A 461 -17.37 28.14 -23.27
C GLY A 461 -16.22 28.14 -22.26
N SER A 462 -16.22 29.12 -21.36
CA SER A 462 -15.10 29.39 -20.43
C SER A 462 -14.84 28.29 -19.39
N LEU A 463 -15.87 27.49 -19.05
CA LEU A 463 -15.72 26.35 -18.16
C LEU A 463 -14.96 25.20 -18.84
N ASN A 464 -15.24 24.92 -20.11
CA ASN A 464 -14.53 23.87 -20.85
C ASN A 464 -13.05 24.24 -21.07
N LEU A 465 -12.76 25.50 -21.40
CA LEU A 465 -11.39 26.02 -21.46
C LEU A 465 -10.62 25.79 -20.14
N LYS A 466 -11.23 26.07 -18.99
CA LYS A 466 -10.61 25.81 -17.69
C LYS A 466 -10.44 24.33 -17.38
N LEU A 467 -11.45 23.50 -17.68
CA LEU A 467 -11.39 22.05 -17.46
C LEU A 467 -10.29 21.37 -18.30
N LEU A 468 -10.06 21.89 -19.50
CA LEU A 468 -9.05 21.38 -20.43
C LEU A 468 -7.66 22.00 -20.21
N GLY A 469 -7.51 22.95 -19.28
CA GLY A 469 -6.24 23.61 -18.97
C GLY A 469 -5.80 24.64 -20.01
N ALA A 470 -6.74 25.32 -20.67
CA ALA A 470 -6.52 26.47 -21.56
C ALA A 470 -6.80 27.79 -20.82
N THR A 471 -6.09 28.05 -19.72
CA THR A 471 -6.32 29.25 -18.88
C THR A 471 -5.78 30.55 -19.48
N GLY A 472 -5.04 30.49 -20.60
CA GLY A 472 -4.46 31.64 -21.30
C GLY A 472 -5.10 31.97 -22.66
N VAL A 473 -6.16 31.27 -23.06
CA VAL A 473 -6.86 31.51 -24.34
C VAL A 473 -8.09 32.36 -24.07
N GLU A 474 -8.10 33.61 -24.52
CA GLU A 474 -9.33 34.42 -24.53
C GLU A 474 -10.23 33.95 -25.69
N PRO A 475 -11.53 33.69 -25.46
CA PRO A 475 -12.48 33.50 -26.54
C PRO A 475 -12.54 34.81 -27.34
N SER A 476 -12.29 34.72 -28.65
CA SER A 476 -12.43 35.86 -29.57
C SER A 476 -13.88 36.15 -29.88
#